data_AF-A0A1R0GRD1-F1
#
_entry.id   AF-A0A1R0GRD1-F1
#
_cell.length_a   1.000
_cell.length_b   1.000
_cell.length_c   1.000
_cell.angle_alpha   90.00
_cell.angle_beta   90.00
_cell.angle_gamma   90.00
#
_symmetry.space_group_name_H-M   'P 1'
#
loop_
_entity.id
_entity.type
_entity.pdbx_description
1 polymer ?
#
loop_
_entity_poly.entity_id
_entity_poly.type
_entity_poly.pdbx_seq_one_letter_code
_entity_poly.pdbx_strand_id
1 'polypeptide(L)' 'MPICCYGGETSSMNEARFKPIQAEIDKGIRLVANLSNFATMERDLTELEIRFVFLKTSTGREHEYHKWQTLKTWISGHIN' A
#
# COMPACT_ATOMS: atom_id res chain seq x y z
N MET A 1 -11.78 28.23 -2.03
CA MET A 1 -11.31 28.23 -0.63
C MET A 1 -10.24 27.16 -0.50
N PRO A 2 -8.93 27.47 -0.63
CA PRO A 2 -7.87 26.48 -0.48
C PRO A 2 -7.52 26.33 0.99
N ILE A 3 -7.42 25.07 1.42
CA ILE A 3 -7.11 24.66 2.78
C ILE A 3 -5.63 24.96 3.06
N CYS A 4 -5.42 25.91 3.98
CA CYS A 4 -4.27 26.13 4.86
C CYS A 4 -2.85 25.96 4.29
N CYS A 5 -2.32 27.04 3.72
CA CYS A 5 -0.89 27.34 3.76
C CYS A 5 -0.52 27.82 5.18
N TYR A 6 -0.32 26.91 6.13
CA TYR A 6 0.31 27.24 7.40
C TYR A 6 1.83 27.12 7.24
N GLY A 7 2.53 28.25 7.25
CA GLY A 7 3.93 28.29 7.67
C GLY A 7 5.01 27.95 6.64
N GLY A 8 4.82 28.21 5.34
CA GLY A 8 5.93 28.44 4.37
C GLY A 8 6.90 27.28 4.08
N GLU A 9 6.87 26.21 4.86
CA GLU A 9 7.58 24.98 4.61
C GLU A 9 6.55 24.01 4.04
N THR A 10 6.62 23.79 2.73
CA THR A 10 6.15 22.54 2.17
C THR A 10 6.83 21.45 2.98
N SER A 11 6.12 20.85 3.95
CA SER A 11 6.56 19.63 4.62
C SER A 11 7.05 18.74 3.51
N SER A 12 8.38 18.64 3.42
CA SER A 12 9.08 18.26 2.21
C SER A 12 8.95 16.75 2.10
N MET A 13 7.77 16.33 1.72
CA MET A 13 7.50 14.99 1.26
C MET A 13 8.29 14.89 -0.04
N ASN A 14 9.53 14.37 0.10
CA ASN A 14 10.49 14.17 -0.97
C ASN A 14 9.72 13.83 -2.24
N GLU A 15 9.82 14.68 -3.27
CA GLU A 15 9.05 14.55 -4.50
C GLU A 15 9.15 13.13 -5.09
N ALA A 16 10.29 12.46 -4.88
CA ALA A 16 10.52 11.07 -5.27
C ALA A 16 9.63 10.05 -4.52
N ARG A 17 9.23 10.36 -3.28
CA ARG A 17 8.27 9.58 -2.48
C ARG A 17 6.82 9.97 -2.76
N PHE A 18 6.55 11.22 -3.11
CA PHE A 18 5.19 11.69 -3.38
C PHE A 18 4.68 11.32 -4.77
N LYS A 19 5.53 11.37 -5.79
CA LYS A 19 5.20 10.98 -7.17
C LYS A 19 4.55 9.59 -7.32
N PRO A 20 5.08 8.51 -6.73
CA PRO A 20 4.44 7.20 -6.82
C PRO A 20 3.09 7.13 -6.08
N ILE A 21 2.95 7.87 -4.97
CA ILE A 21 1.69 7.92 -4.20
C ILE A 21 0.62 8.67 -5.00
N GLN A 22 0.97 9.83 -5.56
CA GLN A 22 0.08 10.62 -6.41
C GLN A 22 -0.34 9.83 -7.66
N ALA A 23 0.59 9.09 -8.29
CA ALA A 23 0.28 8.25 -9.45
C ALA A 23 -0.69 7.10 -9.11
N GLU A 24 -0.62 6.54 -7.91
CA GLU A 24 -1.55 5.49 -7.49
C GLU A 24 -2.94 6.05 -7.15
N ILE A 25 -2.99 7.25 -6.55
CA ILE A 25 -4.24 7.99 -6.32
C ILE A 25 -4.90 8.35 -7.66
N ASP A 26 -4.15 8.88 -8.62
CA ASP A 26 -4.66 9.26 -9.94
C ASP A 26 -5.20 8.05 -10.72
N LYS A 27 -4.56 6.87 -10.61
CA LYS A 27 -5.09 5.62 -11.17
C LYS A 27 -6.41 5.22 -10.52
N GLY A 28 -6.51 5.32 -9.20
CA GLY A 28 -7.73 5.05 -8.46
C GLY A 28 -8.87 5.97 -8.89
N ILE A 29 -8.60 7.28 -8.99
CA ILE A 29 -9.56 8.28 -9.46
C ILE A 29 -9.97 8.00 -10.91
N ARG A 30 -9.05 7.59 -11.80
CA ARG A 30 -9.39 7.27 -13.19
C ARG A 30 -10.25 6.00 -13.31
N LEU A 31 -9.98 4.97 -12.50
CA LEU A 31 -10.82 3.77 -12.44
C LEU A 31 -12.23 4.12 -11.95
N VAL A 32 -12.31 4.93 -10.89
CA VAL A 32 -13.57 5.45 -10.34
C VAL A 32 -14.32 6.32 -11.34
N ALA A 33 -13.63 7.20 -12.08
CA ALA A 33 -14.25 8.06 -13.08
C ALA A 33 -14.81 7.29 -14.29
N ASN A 34 -14.27 6.10 -14.58
CA ASN A 34 -14.79 5.21 -15.61
C ASN A 34 -16.03 4.41 -15.15
N LEU A 35 -16.34 4.42 -13.85
CA LEU A 35 -17.51 3.76 -13.25
C LEU A 35 -18.62 4.80 -13.08
N SER A 36 -19.56 4.83 -14.02
CA SER A 36 -20.62 5.85 -14.07
C SER A 36 -21.65 5.79 -12.93
N ASN A 37 -21.61 4.77 -12.07
CA ASN A 37 -22.57 4.57 -10.99
C ASN A 37 -21.87 4.40 -9.63
N PHE A 38 -22.24 5.25 -8.67
CA PHE A 38 -21.73 5.27 -7.29
C PHE A 38 -21.85 3.90 -6.58
N ALA A 39 -22.91 3.14 -6.87
CA ALA A 39 -23.11 1.80 -6.33
C ALA A 39 -22.08 0.78 -6.84
N THR A 40 -21.57 0.95 -8.07
CA THR A 40 -20.48 0.12 -8.62
C THR A 40 -19.14 0.60 -8.07
N MET A 41 -18.97 1.92 -7.89
CA MET A 41 -17.80 2.52 -7.27
C MET A 41 -17.55 2.04 -5.83
N GLU A 42 -18.57 2.05 -4.98
CA GLU A 42 -18.47 1.57 -3.59
C GLU A 42 -18.07 0.09 -3.52
N ARG A 43 -18.60 -0.72 -4.44
CA ARG A 43 -18.28 -2.16 -4.51
C ARG A 43 -16.84 -2.39 -4.96
N ASP A 44 -16.38 -1.68 -5.97
CA ASP A 44 -15.01 -1.82 -6.47
C ASP A 44 -13.96 -1.24 -5.51
N LEU A 45 -14.26 -0.15 -4.79
CA LEU A 45 -13.40 0.38 -3.72
C LEU A 45 -13.29 -0.58 -2.55
N THR A 46 -14.42 -1.17 -2.12
CA THR A 46 -14.42 -2.21 -1.09
C THR A 46 -13.61 -3.44 -1.54
N GLU A 47 -13.73 -3.86 -2.80
CA GLU A 47 -12.96 -4.96 -3.36
C GLU A 47 -11.45 -4.64 -3.42
N LEU A 48 -11.08 -3.44 -3.85
CA LEU A 48 -9.70 -2.95 -3.85
C LEU A 48 -9.10 -2.92 -2.45
N GLU A 49 -9.85 -2.46 -1.45
CA GLU A 49 -9.42 -2.42 -0.06
C GLU A 49 -9.20 -3.84 0.50
N ILE A 50 -10.10 -4.78 0.20
CA ILE A 50 -9.93 -6.20 0.55
C ILE A 50 -8.69 -6.80 -0.15
N ARG A 51 -8.50 -6.53 -1.44
CA ARG A 51 -7.32 -6.98 -2.20
C ARG A 51 -6.03 -6.39 -1.62
N PHE A 52 -6.04 -5.12 -1.23
CA PHE A 52 -4.89 -4.47 -0.62
C PHE A 52 -4.54 -5.06 0.75
N VAL A 53 -5.53 -5.27 1.62
CA VAL A 53 -5.34 -5.96 2.91
C VAL A 53 -4.79 -7.37 2.71
N PHE A 54 -5.32 -8.09 1.71
CA PHE A 54 -4.83 -9.43 1.38
C PHE A 54 -3.37 -9.41 0.91
N LEU A 55 -3.01 -8.47 0.03
CA LEU A 55 -1.64 -8.27 -0.46
C LEU A 55 -0.67 -7.93 0.68
N LYS A 56 -1.04 -7.00 1.57
CA LYS A 56 -0.20 -6.66 2.73
C LYS A 56 0.02 -7.85 3.66
N THR A 57 -1.04 -8.63 3.88
CA THR A 57 -0.97 -9.83 4.71
C THR A 57 -0.17 -10.96 4.03
N SER A 58 -0.26 -11.11 2.70
CA SER A 58 0.55 -12.12 1.98
C SER A 58 2.04 -11.77 2.02
N THR A 59 2.43 -10.51 1.77
CA THR A 59 3.84 -10.09 1.88
C THR A 59 4.37 -10.23 3.30
N GLY A 60 3.55 -9.94 4.32
CA GLY A 60 3.92 -10.18 5.72
C GLY A 60 4.19 -11.65 6.02
N ARG A 61 3.29 -12.55 5.56
CA ARG A 61 3.45 -14.01 5.72
C ARG A 61 4.65 -14.56 4.97
N GLU A 62 4.92 -14.11 3.76
CA GLU A 62 6.12 -14.49 3.00
C GLU A 62 7.39 -14.10 3.75
N HIS A 63 7.44 -12.88 4.27
CA HIS A 63 8.59 -12.40 5.05
C HIS A 63 8.81 -13.23 6.32
N GLU A 64 7.74 -13.57 7.05
CA GLU A 64 7.82 -14.46 8.21
C GLU A 64 8.26 -15.88 7.85
N TYR A 65 7.77 -16.42 6.73
CA TYR A 65 8.18 -17.74 6.25
C TYR A 65 9.67 -17.78 5.92
N HIS A 66 10.19 -16.77 5.21
CA HIS A 66 11.61 -16.65 4.94
C HIS A 66 12.43 -16.54 6.23
N LYS A 67 12.01 -15.67 7.17
CA LYS A 67 12.69 -15.51 8.46
C LYS A 67 12.72 -16.81 9.27
N TRP A 68 11.63 -17.56 9.27
CA TRP A 68 11.53 -18.87 9.92
C TRP A 68 12.43 -19.93 9.27
N GLN A 69 12.54 -19.95 7.94
CA GLN A 69 13.45 -20.86 7.26
C GLN A 69 14.92 -20.57 7.63
N THR A 70 15.32 -19.30 7.67
CA THR A 70 16.66 -18.90 8.12
C THR A 70 16.93 -19.26 9.58
N LEU A 71 15.92 -19.14 10.47
CA LEU A 71 16.08 -19.53 11.86
C LEU A 71 16.26 -21.05 12.01
N LYS A 72 15.50 -21.84 11.25
CA LYS A 72 15.63 -23.31 11.22
C LYS A 72 17.01 -23.78 10.77
N THR A 73 17.58 -23.16 9.73
CA THR A 73 18.93 -23.52 9.26
C THR A 73 19.99 -23.17 10.30
N TRP A 74 19.86 -22.02 10.98
CA TRP A 74 20.76 -21.63 12.06
C TRP A 74 20.70 -22.58 13.27
N ILE A 75 19.49 -22.96 13.70
CA ILE A 75 19.29 -23.94 14.78
C ILE A 75 19.88 -25.30 14.39
N SER A 76 19.64 -25.78 13.17
CA SER A 76 20.16 -27.06 12.69
C SER A 76 21.70 -27.09 12.64
N GLY A 77 22.35 -25.97 12.36
CA GLY A 77 23.82 -25.86 12.36
C GLY A 77 24.43 -25.83 13.76
N HIS A 78 23.65 -25.49 14.79
CA HIS A 78 24.10 -25.38 16.18
C HIS A 78 23.89 -26.67 17.00
N ILE A 79 23.11 -27.62 16.47
CA ILE A 79 22.78 -28.92 17.11
C ILE A 79 23.69 -30.05 16.58
N ASN A 80 24.54 -29.80 15.59
CA ASN A 80 25.49 -30.77 15.03
C ASN A 80 26.91 -30.57 15.55
#